data_AF-A0A426TXE6-F1
#
_entry.id   AF-A0A426TXE6-F1
#
_cell.length_a   1.000
_cell.length_b   1.000
_cell.length_c   1.000
_cell.angle_alpha   90.00
_cell.angle_beta   90.00
_cell.angle_gamma   90.00
#
_symmetry.space_group_name_H-M   'P 1'
#
loop_
_entity.id
_entity.type
_entity.pdbx_description
1 polymer ?
#
loop_
_entity_poly.entity_id
_entity_poly.type
_entity_poly.pdbx_seq_one_letter_code
_entity_poly.pdbx_strand_id
1 'polypeptide(L)'
;PVTLQVTGAAFPGLSAHALPAAFTVRPGTTRRITVEISVSDCSGLPLNADLPFLDVTLRNARAIQHHSFIFGRAYSRDLFRLLRGACAPTPAPQPGRPSGSAGSQNAD
;
A
#
# COMPACT_ATOMS: atom_id res chain seq x y z
N PRO A 1 27.50 -14.66 1.10
CA PRO A 1 26.85 -13.34 0.87
C PRO A 1 25.52 -13.57 0.15
N VAL A 2 24.49 -12.81 0.50
CA VAL A 2 23.17 -12.91 -0.13
C VAL A 2 22.78 -11.54 -0.67
N THR A 3 22.31 -11.51 -1.91
CA THR A 3 21.68 -10.33 -2.51
C THR A 3 20.18 -10.43 -2.28
N LEU A 4 19.59 -9.39 -1.72
CA LEU A 4 18.15 -9.29 -1.52
C LEU A 4 17.53 -8.37 -2.57
N GLN A 5 16.39 -8.77 -3.11
CA GLN A 5 15.56 -7.99 -4.01
C GLN A 5 14.12 -8.05 -3.53
N VAL A 6 13.41 -6.92 -3.54
CA VAL A 6 11.94 -6.90 -3.33
C VAL A 6 11.31 -7.11 -4.70
N THR A 7 10.46 -8.12 -4.82
CA THR A 7 9.90 -8.55 -6.11
C THR A 7 8.41 -8.31 -6.21
N GLY A 8 7.72 -8.04 -5.10
CA GLY A 8 6.29 -7.78 -5.11
C GLY A 8 5.74 -7.39 -3.74
N ALA A 9 4.51 -6.89 -3.78
CA ALA A 9 3.66 -6.69 -2.61
C ALA A 9 2.38 -7.52 -2.76
N ALA A 10 1.65 -7.71 -1.66
CA ALA A 10 0.51 -8.61 -1.54
C ALA A 10 -0.62 -8.45 -2.58
N PHE A 11 -0.67 -7.36 -3.35
CA PHE A 11 -1.75 -7.05 -4.28
C PHE A 11 -1.24 -6.57 -5.64
N PRO A 12 -1.87 -6.94 -6.77
CA PRO A 12 -1.44 -6.54 -8.12
C PRO A 12 -1.40 -5.02 -8.37
N GLY A 13 -2.25 -4.26 -7.68
CA GLY A 13 -2.29 -2.79 -7.76
C GLY A 13 -1.20 -2.08 -6.95
N LEU A 14 -0.27 -2.83 -6.34
CA LEU A 14 0.85 -2.30 -5.59
C LEU A 14 2.17 -2.64 -6.28
N SER A 15 3.08 -1.66 -6.28
CA SER A 15 4.47 -1.89 -6.61
C SER A 15 5.33 -1.70 -5.38
N ALA A 16 6.38 -2.52 -5.24
CA ALA A 16 7.31 -2.44 -4.11
C ALA A 16 8.74 -2.62 -4.59
N HIS A 17 9.65 -1.81 -4.06
CA HIS A 17 11.08 -1.90 -4.34
C HIS A 17 11.90 -1.51 -3.11
N ALA A 18 13.08 -2.12 -2.96
CA ALA A 18 14.00 -1.78 -1.89
C ALA A 18 14.91 -0.60 -2.29
N LEU A 19 15.29 0.19 -1.30
CA LEU A 19 16.37 1.17 -1.41
C LEU A 19 17.51 0.80 -0.45
N PRO A 20 18.74 0.62 -0.97
CA PRO A 20 19.09 0.59 -2.41
C PRO A 20 18.51 -0.65 -3.11
N ALA A 21 18.29 -0.57 -4.43
CA ALA A 21 17.65 -1.64 -5.23
C ALA A 21 18.38 -2.99 -5.20
N ALA A 22 19.69 -2.96 -4.96
CA ALA A 22 20.49 -4.15 -4.72
C ALA A 22 21.50 -3.87 -3.60
N PHE A 23 21.64 -4.82 -2.69
CA PHE A 23 22.66 -4.81 -1.67
C PHE A 23 23.02 -6.23 -1.28
N THR A 24 24.25 -6.40 -0.83
CA THR A 24 24.74 -7.69 -0.35
C THR A 24 24.80 -7.69 1.16
N VAL A 25 24.17 -8.69 1.77
CA VAL A 25 24.26 -8.96 3.21
C VAL A 25 25.30 -10.04 3.45
N ARG A 26 26.23 -9.78 4.36
CA ARG A 26 27.26 -10.75 4.77
C ARG A 26 26.70 -11.64 5.88
N PRO A 27 27.14 -12.91 5.98
CA PRO A 27 26.79 -13.77 7.10
C PRO A 27 27.10 -13.09 8.44
N GLY A 28 26.20 -13.23 9.42
CA GLY A 28 26.37 -12.64 10.76
C GLY A 28 26.14 -11.12 10.83
N THR A 29 25.73 -10.48 9.74
CA THR A 29 25.46 -9.03 9.72
C THR A 29 23.97 -8.73 9.55
N THR A 30 23.51 -7.67 10.20
CA THR A 30 22.17 -7.12 9.99
C THR A 30 22.27 -5.88 9.11
N ARG A 31 21.41 -5.80 8.09
CA ARG A 31 21.29 -4.61 7.23
C ARG A 31 19.89 -4.06 7.32
N ARG A 32 19.77 -2.76 7.63
CA ARG A 32 18.51 -2.04 7.51
C ARG A 32 18.32 -1.62 6.06
N ILE A 33 17.11 -1.80 5.56
CA ILE A 33 16.69 -1.41 4.22
C ILE A 33 15.40 -0.59 4.32
N THR A 34 15.17 0.26 3.34
CA THR A 34 13.87 0.91 3.15
C THR A 34 13.16 0.18 2.02
N VAL A 35 11.88 -0.11 2.19
CA VAL A 35 11.02 -0.62 1.11
C VAL A 35 10.02 0.47 0.80
N GLU A 36 10.04 0.94 -0.43
CA GLU A 36 9.07 1.90 -0.94
C GLU A 36 7.94 1.15 -1.61
N ILE A 37 6.72 1.50 -1.24
CA ILE A 37 5.49 0.93 -1.79
C ILE A 37 4.70 2.07 -2.41
N SER A 38 4.25 1.87 -3.64
CA SER A 38 3.37 2.79 -4.34
C SER A 38 2.14 2.05 -4.86
N VAL A 39 1.06 2.81 -4.99
CA VAL A 39 -0.19 2.33 -5.58
C VAL A 39 -0.13 2.62 -7.08
N SER A 40 -0.19 1.59 -7.90
CA SER A 40 -0.26 1.70 -9.36
C SER A 40 -1.68 1.63 -9.88
N ASP A 41 -2.55 0.87 -9.20
CA ASP A 41 -3.96 0.75 -9.55
C ASP A 41 -4.80 0.48 -8.30
N CYS A 42 -5.87 1.24 -8.10
CA CYS A 42 -6.79 1.05 -6.99
C CYS A 42 -7.81 -0.07 -7.21
N SER A 43 -7.92 -0.59 -8.44
CA SER A 43 -8.87 -1.65 -8.75
C SER A 43 -8.57 -2.92 -7.94
N GLY A 44 -9.56 -3.38 -7.18
CA GLY A 44 -9.44 -4.59 -6.36
C GLY A 44 -8.52 -4.47 -5.14
N LEU A 45 -8.00 -3.28 -4.79
CA LEU A 45 -7.23 -3.10 -3.56
C LEU A 45 -8.14 -3.06 -2.35
N PRO A 46 -7.91 -3.90 -1.33
CA PRO A 46 -8.70 -3.84 -0.12
C PRO A 46 -8.32 -2.58 0.66
N LEU A 47 -9.28 -1.69 0.85
CA LEU A 47 -9.10 -0.53 1.74
C LEU A 47 -8.80 -0.95 3.19
N ASN A 48 -9.08 -2.22 3.53
CA ASN A 48 -8.76 -2.88 4.79
C ASN A 48 -7.72 -3.99 4.54
N ALA A 49 -6.44 -3.64 4.47
CA ALA A 49 -5.35 -4.60 4.29
C ALA A 49 -4.85 -5.12 5.65
N ASP A 50 -5.55 -6.10 6.21
CA ASP A 50 -5.09 -6.81 7.40
C ASP A 50 -4.11 -7.91 6.99
N LEU A 51 -2.90 -7.88 7.57
CA LEU A 51 -1.80 -8.85 7.35
C LEU A 51 -1.25 -8.92 5.90
N PRO A 52 -0.89 -7.80 5.28
CA PRO A 52 -0.17 -7.83 4.01
C PRO A 52 1.20 -8.53 4.15
N PHE A 53 1.59 -9.25 3.11
CA PHE A 53 2.93 -9.80 2.94
C PHE A 53 3.76 -8.98 1.96
N LEU A 54 5.08 -9.17 2.01
CA LEU A 54 6.04 -8.67 1.03
C LEU A 54 6.81 -9.84 0.45
N ASP A 55 6.91 -9.88 -0.88
CA ASP A 55 7.69 -10.89 -1.57
C ASP A 55 9.12 -10.40 -1.78
N VAL A 56 10.06 -11.20 -1.30
CA VAL A 56 11.49 -10.95 -1.44
C VAL A 56 12.18 -12.15 -2.07
N THR A 57 13.15 -11.85 -2.90
CA THR A 57 14.03 -12.83 -3.51
C THR A 57 15.41 -12.71 -2.89
N LEU A 58 15.91 -13.82 -2.34
CA LEU A 58 17.24 -13.96 -1.79
C LEU A 58 18.08 -14.78 -2.76
N ARG A 59 19.13 -14.17 -3.32
CA ARG A 59 20.01 -14.80 -4.30
C ARG A 59 21.45 -14.88 -3.78
N ASN A 60 22.08 -16.03 -3.95
CA ASN A 60 23.53 -16.20 -3.78
C ASN A 60 24.09 -17.09 -4.92
N ALA A 61 25.40 -17.39 -4.88
CA ALA A 61 26.06 -18.17 -5.93
C ALA A 61 25.55 -19.62 -6.06
N ARG A 62 24.81 -20.14 -5.09
CA ARG A 62 24.34 -21.53 -5.02
C ARG A 62 22.83 -21.68 -5.18
N ALA A 63 22.06 -20.63 -4.89
CA ALA A 63 20.61 -20.70 -4.85
C ALA A 63 19.94 -19.35 -5.09
N ILE A 64 18.72 -19.41 -5.62
CA ILE A 64 17.72 -18.34 -5.62
C ILE A 64 16.55 -18.84 -4.79
N GLN A 65 16.08 -18.03 -3.85
CA GLN A 65 14.97 -18.36 -2.96
C GLN A 65 13.95 -17.24 -2.94
N HIS A 66 12.67 -17.60 -3.06
CA HIS A 66 11.55 -16.67 -2.93
C HIS A 66 10.93 -16.85 -1.54
N HIS A 67 10.71 -15.74 -0.86
CA HIS A 67 10.13 -15.72 0.49
C HIS A 67 9.05 -14.66 0.56
N SER A 68 7.95 -15.00 1.25
CA SER A 68 6.87 -14.07 1.55
C SER A 68 6.88 -13.81 3.06
N PHE A 69 7.06 -12.56 3.46
CA PHE A 69 7.11 -12.18 4.88
C PHE A 69 5.87 -11.37 5.26
N ILE A 70 5.17 -11.82 6.30
CA ILE A 70 4.15 -11.02 6.97
C ILE A 70 4.87 -10.13 7.99
N PHE A 71 4.92 -8.84 7.72
CA PHE A 71 5.50 -7.89 8.67
C PHE A 71 4.47 -7.50 9.74
N GLY A 72 4.99 -7.13 10.91
CA GLY A 72 4.15 -6.81 12.08
C GLY A 72 3.25 -5.59 11.88
N ARG A 73 2.44 -5.31 12.91
CA ARG A 73 1.35 -4.31 12.91
C ARG A 73 1.69 -2.93 12.34
N ALA A 74 2.94 -2.46 12.49
CA ALA A 74 3.36 -1.18 11.94
C ALA A 74 3.23 -1.15 10.41
N TYR A 75 3.69 -2.20 9.72
CA TYR A 75 3.59 -2.33 8.27
C TYR A 75 2.13 -2.33 7.80
N SER A 76 1.28 -3.16 8.41
CA SER A 76 -0.13 -3.25 8.05
C SER A 76 -0.84 -1.90 8.18
N ARG A 77 -0.56 -1.16 9.27
CA ARG A 77 -1.14 0.17 9.51
C ARG A 77 -0.69 1.20 8.48
N ASP A 78 0.58 1.21 8.13
CA ASP A 78 1.11 2.18 7.17
C ASP A 78 0.60 1.90 5.76
N LEU A 79 0.50 0.61 5.38
CA LEU A 79 -0.12 0.22 4.11
C LEU A 79 -1.61 0.60 4.07
N PHE A 80 -2.36 0.33 5.14
CA PHE A 80 -3.76 0.73 5.24
C PHE A 80 -3.93 2.24 5.02
N ARG A 81 -3.08 3.07 5.66
CA ARG A 81 -3.12 4.53 5.50
C ARG A 81 -2.82 4.94 4.06
N LEU A 82 -1.83 4.31 3.43
CA LEU A 82 -1.49 4.56 2.02
C LEU A 82 -2.69 4.25 1.11
N LEU A 83 -3.30 3.08 1.26
CA LEU A 83 -4.45 2.64 0.44
C LEU A 83 -5.65 3.56 0.61
N ARG A 84 -5.99 3.92 1.85
CA ARG A 84 -7.09 4.86 2.13
C ARG A 84 -6.80 6.25 1.56
N GLY A 85 -5.56 6.72 1.64
CA GLY A 85 -5.18 8.02 1.09
C GLY A 85 -5.23 8.06 -0.44
N ALA A 86 -4.81 6.98 -1.10
CA ALA A 86 -4.73 6.91 -2.56
C ALA A 86 -6.05 6.52 -3.23
N CYS A 87 -6.83 5.63 -2.61
CA CYS A 87 -7.94 4.95 -3.26
C CYS A 87 -9.31 5.22 -2.64
N ALA A 88 -9.41 6.03 -1.57
CA ALA A 88 -10.72 6.38 -1.03
C ALA A 88 -11.56 7.14 -2.07
N PRO A 89 -12.86 6.84 -2.21
CA PRO A 89 -13.74 7.59 -3.09
C PRO A 89 -13.73 9.06 -2.70
N THR A 90 -13.63 9.95 -3.69
CA THR A 90 -13.90 11.37 -3.46
C THR A 90 -15.37 11.50 -3.05
N PRO A 91 -15.72 12.22 -1.96
CA PRO A 91 -17.11 12.44 -1.60
C PRO A 91 -17.85 13.02 -2.80
N ALA A 92 -18.99 12.45 -3.16
CA ALA A 92 -19.83 13.02 -4.21
C ALA A 92 -20.16 14.48 -3.85
N PRO A 93 -20.18 15.41 -4.83
CA PRO A 93 -20.68 16.75 -4.59
C PRO A 93 -22.07 16.64 -3.97
N GLN A 94 -22.25 17.19 -2.77
CA GLN A 94 -23.55 17.21 -2.12
C GLN A 94 -24.50 17.99 -3.04
N PRO A 95 -25.66 17.44 -3.45
CA PRO A 95 -26.64 18.21 -4.18
C PRO A 95 -27.00 19.42 -3.32
N GLY A 96 -26.79 20.62 -3.89
CA GLY A 96 -27.00 21.88 -3.19
C GLY A 96 -28.37 21.88 -2.52
N ARG A 97 -28.38 22.15 -1.21
CA ARG A 97 -29.60 22.33 -0.42
C ARG A 97 -30.53 23.29 -1.19
N PRO A 98 -31.72 22.86 -1.63
CA PRO A 98 -32.63 23.79 -2.28
C PRO A 98 -33.04 24.86 -1.26
N SER A 99 -32.59 26.09 -1.50
CA SER A 99 -33.08 27.29 -0.81
C SER A 99 -34.43 27.65 -1.43
N GLY A 100 -35.45 26.85 -1.12
CA GLY A 100 -36.83 27.10 -1.51
C GLY A 100 -37.57 27.73 -0.33
N SER A 101 -37.55 29.06 -0.25
CA SER A 101 -38.43 29.80 0.65
C SER A 101 -39.86 29.67 0.14
N ALA A 102 -40.68 28.82 0.77
CA ALA A 102 -42.12 28.78 0.52
C ALA A 102 -42.75 30.05 1.10
N GLY A 103 -42.89 31.09 0.26
CA GLY A 103 -43.71 32.26 0.56
C GLY A 103 -45.19 31.86 0.50
N SER A 104 -45.81 31.75 1.67
CA SER A 104 -47.25 31.59 1.83
C SER A 104 -47.94 32.90 1.46
N GLN A 105 -48.77 32.89 0.41
CA GLN A 105 -49.71 33.97 0.12
C GLN A 105 -51.12 33.45 0.42
N ASN A 106 -51.65 33.82 1.58
CA ASN A 106 -53.09 33.80 1.82
C ASN A 106 -53.56 35.25 1.67
N ALA A 107 -54.42 35.50 0.69
CA ALA A 107 -55.17 36.75 0.57
C ALA A 107 -56.59 36.48 1.08
N ASP A 108 -57.02 37.27 2.06
CA ASP A 108 -58.42 37.43 2.48
C ASP A 108 -59.21 38.27 1.46
#